data_AF-A0A935KJ75-F1
#
_entry.id   AF-A0A935KJ75-F1
#
_cell.length_a   1.000
_cell.length_b   1.000
_cell.length_c   1.000
_cell.angle_alpha   90.00
_cell.angle_beta   90.00
_cell.angle_gamma   90.00
#
_symmetry.space_group_name_H-M   'P 1'
#
loop_
_entity.id
_entity.type
_entity.pdbx_description
1 polymer ?
#
loop_
_entity_poly.entity_id
_entity_poly.type
_entity_poly.pdbx_seq_one_letter_code
_entity_poly.pdbx_strand_id
1 'polypeptide(L)'
;MFRRKVAFFLLLAFTALSFYNPLLLLDFQLNSQNYVRNCVNKYRPSLHCKGQCQLMKKIKAKEEKEKKESGSRTEINIVLFSPVQESIQDHNPLSPKFFNEKELPEPCHAGFHSTIFQPPRG
;
A
#
# COMPACT_ATOMS: atom_id res chain seq x y z
N MET A 1 -39.13 20.69 -12.55
CA MET A 1 -37.85 21.08 -11.91
C MET A 1 -37.39 20.17 -10.77
N PHE A 2 -38.31 19.56 -9.99
CA PHE A 2 -37.96 18.70 -8.84
C PHE A 2 -37.05 17.51 -9.19
N ARG A 3 -37.35 16.76 -10.26
CA ARG A 3 -36.55 15.61 -10.73
C ARG A 3 -35.08 15.95 -10.97
N ARG A 4 -34.80 17.13 -11.51
CA ARG A 4 -33.44 17.59 -11.81
C ARG A 4 -32.68 17.96 -10.53
N LYS A 5 -33.35 18.55 -9.55
CA LYS A 5 -32.76 18.82 -8.22
C LYS A 5 -32.44 17.52 -7.49
N VAL A 6 -33.37 16.56 -7.49
CA VAL A 6 -33.14 15.23 -6.91
C VAL A 6 -31.95 14.54 -7.57
N ALA A 7 -31.84 14.59 -8.90
CA ALA A 7 -30.68 14.03 -9.61
C ALA A 7 -29.36 14.70 -9.20
N PHE A 8 -29.32 16.03 -9.06
CA PHE A 8 -28.13 16.74 -8.57
C PHE A 8 -27.75 16.33 -7.14
N PHE A 9 -28.73 16.21 -6.24
CA PHE A 9 -28.47 15.75 -4.87
C PHE A 9 -27.93 14.32 -4.85
N LEU A 10 -28.50 13.42 -5.65
CA LEU A 10 -28.04 12.03 -5.75
C LEU A 10 -26.60 11.95 -6.26
N LEU A 11 -26.28 12.74 -7.29
CA LEU A 11 -24.96 12.79 -7.89
C LEU A 11 -23.93 13.35 -6.90
N LEU A 12 -24.26 14.43 -6.18
CA LEU A 12 -23.40 14.99 -5.14
C LEU A 12 -23.14 13.97 -4.02
N ALA A 13 -24.19 13.31 -3.52
CA ALA A 13 -24.05 12.28 -2.48
C ALA A 13 -23.14 11.14 -2.94
N PHE A 14 -23.32 10.65 -4.17
CA PHE A 14 -22.47 9.62 -4.76
C PHE A 14 -21.00 10.04 -4.85
N THR A 15 -20.73 11.28 -5.28
CA THR A 15 -19.35 11.77 -5.29
C THR A 15 -18.77 11.87 -3.88
N ALA A 16 -19.54 12.34 -2.89
CA ALA A 16 -19.11 12.42 -1.50
C ALA A 16 -18.75 11.04 -0.91
N LEU A 17 -19.48 9.99 -1.27
CA LEU A 17 -19.17 8.59 -0.91
C LEU A 17 -17.80 8.14 -1.44
N SER A 18 -17.36 8.65 -2.60
CA SER A 18 -16.08 8.30 -3.21
C SER A 18 -14.88 9.02 -2.55
N PHE A 19 -15.11 10.18 -1.92
CA PHE A 19 -14.04 11.05 -1.40
C PHE A 19 -13.50 10.68 0.00
N TYR A 20 -13.88 9.55 0.61
CA TYR A 20 -13.43 9.25 1.97
C TYR A 20 -11.91 9.03 2.10
N ASN A 21 -11.29 8.37 1.12
CA ASN A 21 -9.85 8.05 1.12
C ASN A 21 -8.94 9.28 0.88
N PRO A 22 -9.19 10.15 -0.11
CA PRO A 22 -8.31 11.30 -0.37
C PRO A 22 -8.31 12.34 0.77
N LEU A 23 -9.40 12.46 1.54
CA LEU A 23 -9.46 13.40 2.67
C LEU A 23 -8.45 13.06 3.78
N LEU A 24 -8.17 11.77 4.00
CA LEU A 24 -7.19 11.34 5.00
C LEU A 24 -5.76 11.72 4.59
N LEU A 25 -5.43 11.56 3.31
CA LEU A 25 -4.13 11.96 2.79
C LEU A 25 -3.97 13.49 2.78
N LEU A 26 -5.03 14.22 2.47
CA LEU A 26 -5.05 15.67 2.55
C LEU A 26 -4.78 16.17 3.98
N ASP A 27 -5.42 15.58 5.00
CA ASP A 27 -5.15 15.90 6.41
C ASP A 27 -3.68 15.61 6.79
N PHE A 28 -3.11 14.52 6.28
CA PHE A 28 -1.69 14.22 6.48
C PHE A 28 -0.78 15.28 5.87
N GLN A 29 -1.09 15.79 4.68
CA GLN A 29 -0.30 16.83 4.04
C GLN A 29 -0.43 18.18 4.75
N LEU A 30 -1.66 18.61 5.05
CA LEU A 30 -1.94 19.88 5.71
C LEU A 30 -1.39 19.93 7.14
N ASN A 31 -1.39 18.80 7.84
CA ASN A 31 -1.02 18.73 9.25
C ASN A 31 0.15 17.77 9.52
N SER A 32 1.07 17.63 8.56
CA SER A 32 2.20 16.69 8.61
C SER A 32 3.04 16.79 9.89
N GLN A 33 3.22 18.00 10.43
CA GLN A 33 3.94 18.23 11.69
C GLN A 33 3.31 17.50 12.87
N ASN A 34 1.98 17.45 12.94
CA ASN A 34 1.26 16.74 13.98
C ASN A 34 1.46 15.21 13.87
N TYR A 35 1.56 14.69 12.64
CA TYR A 35 1.86 13.29 12.39
C TYR A 35 3.30 12.90 12.75
N VAL A 36 4.26 13.79 12.50
CA VAL A 36 5.66 13.60 12.90
C VAL A 36 5.80 13.62 14.43
N ARG A 37 5.17 14.60 15.09
CA ARG A 37 5.21 14.75 16.56
C ARG A 37 4.64 13.53 17.28
N ASN A 38 3.56 12.96 16.75
CA ASN A 38 2.85 11.81 17.34
C ASN A 38 3.29 10.46 16.75
N CYS A 39 4.43 10.40 16.04
CA CYS A 39 4.88 9.18 15.41
C CYS A 39 5.23 8.09 16.43
N VAL A 40 4.67 6.89 16.26
CA VAL A 40 4.97 5.72 17.14
C VAL A 40 6.44 5.33 17.16
N ASN A 41 7.18 5.59 16.07
CA ASN A 41 8.59 5.25 15.93
C ASN A 41 9.51 6.47 16.08
N LYS A 42 9.12 7.48 16.88
CA LYS A 42 9.90 8.72 17.09
C LYS A 42 11.35 8.47 17.51
N TYR A 43 11.60 7.40 18.27
CA TYR A 43 12.94 7.04 18.77
C TYR A 43 13.77 6.18 17.81
N ARG A 44 13.28 5.92 16.59
CA ARG A 44 13.96 5.13 15.56
C ARG A 44 14.18 5.98 14.28
N PRO A 45 15.10 6.95 14.31
CA PRO A 45 15.32 7.86 13.17
C PRO A 45 15.83 7.14 11.92
N SER A 46 16.49 5.99 12.06
CA SER A 46 16.96 5.15 10.95
C SER A 46 15.83 4.68 10.02
N LEU A 47 14.59 4.64 10.49
CA LEU A 47 13.42 4.23 9.71
C LEU A 47 12.86 5.34 8.80
N HIS A 48 13.37 6.57 8.88
CA HIS A 48 12.98 7.68 8.01
C HIS A 48 11.45 7.91 7.92
N CYS A 49 10.72 7.62 8.99
CA CYS A 49 9.27 7.45 8.96
C CYS A 49 8.48 8.74 8.62
N LYS A 50 8.97 9.94 8.98
CA LYS A 50 8.35 11.25 8.65
C LYS A 50 6.82 11.32 8.92
N GLY A 51 6.33 10.65 9.96
CA GLY A 51 4.91 10.60 10.32
C GLY A 51 4.06 9.53 9.61
N GLN A 52 4.61 8.81 8.63
CA GLN A 52 3.90 7.78 7.84
C GLN A 52 3.42 6.60 8.70
N CYS A 53 4.18 6.21 9.73
CA CYS A 53 3.82 5.12 10.64
C CYS A 53 2.56 5.48 11.46
N GLN A 54 2.38 6.75 11.81
CA GLN A 54 1.18 7.23 12.48
C GLN A 54 -0.03 7.27 11.55
N LEU A 55 0.18 7.66 10.29
CA LEU A 55 -0.85 7.58 9.25
C LEU A 55 -1.31 6.13 9.06
N MET A 56 -0.36 5.21 8.89
CA MET A 56 -0.64 3.78 8.73
C MET A 56 -1.40 3.21 9.94
N LYS A 57 -1.04 3.63 11.16
CA LYS A 57 -1.78 3.24 12.37
C LYS A 57 -3.23 3.71 12.35
N LYS A 58 -3.50 4.93 11.88
CA LYS A 58 -4.88 5.45 11.74
C LYS A 58 -5.68 4.69 10.67
N ILE A 59 -5.05 4.32 9.56
CA ILE A 59 -5.67 3.52 8.49
C ILE A 59 -6.10 2.16 9.04
N LYS A 60 -5.17 1.42 9.66
CA LYS A 60 -5.47 0.11 10.27
C LYS A 60 -6.57 0.19 11.33
N ALA A 61 -6.55 1.23 12.17
CA ALA A 61 -7.57 1.43 13.19
C ALA A 61 -8.98 1.70 12.61
N LYS A 62 -9.08 2.25 11.39
CA LYS A 62 -10.35 2.41 10.68
C LYS A 62 -10.81 1.09 10.07
N GLU A 63 -9.91 0.38 9.38
CA GLU A 63 -10.19 -0.94 8.79
C GLU A 63 -10.68 -1.94 9.85
N GLU A 64 -10.04 -1.95 11.03
CA GLU A 64 -10.45 -2.81 12.15
C GLU A 64 -11.82 -2.45 12.71
N LYS A 65 -12.21 -1.16 12.70
CA LYS A 65 -13.54 -0.73 13.13
C LYS A 65 -14.60 -1.13 12.10
N GLU A 66 -14.34 -0.88 10.83
CA GLU A 66 -15.22 -1.28 9.72
C GLU A 66 -15.45 -2.79 9.73
N LYS A 67 -14.39 -3.59 9.94
CA LYS A 67 -14.47 -5.06 10.05
C LYS A 67 -15.23 -5.55 11.28
N LYS A 68 -15.20 -4.81 12.40
CA LYS A 68 -15.98 -5.14 13.61
C LYS A 68 -17.45 -4.76 13.45
N GLU A 69 -17.74 -3.67 12.75
CA GLU A 69 -19.10 -3.19 12.50
C GLU A 69 -19.83 -4.01 11.42
N SER A 70 -19.12 -4.63 10.48
CA SER A 70 -19.71 -5.48 9.44
C SER A 70 -20.30 -6.79 9.97
N GLY A 71 -19.96 -7.22 11.19
CA GLY A 71 -20.53 -8.43 11.81
C GLY A 71 -21.98 -8.29 12.31
N SER A 72 -22.57 -7.09 12.30
CA SER A 72 -23.87 -6.81 12.94
C SER A 72 -24.87 -6.03 12.07
N ARG A 73 -24.55 -5.65 10.83
CA ARG A 73 -25.44 -4.86 9.97
C ARG A 73 -25.86 -5.65 8.74
N THR A 74 -27.17 -5.73 8.51
CA THR A 74 -27.78 -6.24 7.28
C THR A 74 -27.13 -5.56 6.08
N GLU A 75 -26.39 -6.34 5.29
CA GLU A 75 -25.49 -5.82 4.27
C GLU A 75 -26.27 -5.24 3.08
N ILE A 76 -26.33 -3.92 2.95
CA ILE A 76 -26.60 -3.30 1.64
C ILE A 76 -25.25 -3.21 0.94
N ASN A 77 -24.83 -4.30 0.30
CA ASN A 77 -23.64 -4.34 -0.56
C ASN A 77 -23.92 -3.61 -1.87
N ILE A 78 -23.78 -2.28 -1.89
CA ILE A 78 -23.67 -1.55 -3.15
C ILE A 78 -22.22 -1.66 -3.61
N VAL A 79 -21.90 -2.76 -4.30
CA VAL A 79 -20.57 -2.98 -4.91
C VAL A 79 -20.45 -2.06 -6.12
N LEU A 80 -19.90 -0.86 -5.90
CA LEU A 80 -19.65 0.11 -6.99
C LEU A 80 -18.24 0.01 -7.56
N PHE A 81 -17.32 -0.56 -6.81
CA PHE A 81 -15.97 -0.86 -7.25
C PHE A 81 -15.55 -2.18 -6.62
N SER A 82 -15.73 -3.27 -7.36
CA SER A 82 -14.98 -4.48 -7.06
C SER A 82 -13.52 -4.17 -7.37
N PRO A 83 -12.54 -4.35 -6.46
CA PRO A 83 -11.17 -4.43 -6.89
C PRO A 83 -11.13 -5.57 -7.91
N VAL A 84 -10.80 -5.25 -9.17
CA VAL A 84 -10.33 -6.28 -10.09
C VAL A 84 -9.16 -6.92 -9.36
N GLN A 85 -9.35 -8.18 -8.96
CA GLN A 85 -8.26 -9.02 -8.53
C GLN A 85 -7.49 -9.34 -9.81
N GLU A 86 -6.64 -8.41 -10.24
CA GLU A 86 -5.47 -8.80 -11.00
C GLU A 86 -4.69 -9.70 -10.04
N SER A 87 -4.90 -11.00 -10.18
CA SER A 87 -3.87 -11.95 -9.83
C SER A 87 -2.66 -11.56 -10.67
N ILE A 88 -1.79 -10.73 -10.11
CA ILE A 88 -0.41 -10.66 -10.53
C ILE A 88 0.13 -12.06 -10.22
N GLN A 89 -0.04 -12.98 -11.15
CA GLN A 89 0.94 -14.04 -11.30
C GLN A 89 2.24 -13.31 -11.58
N ASP A 90 3.21 -13.44 -10.68
CA ASP A 90 4.59 -13.04 -10.86
C ASP A 90 5.19 -13.77 -12.08
N HIS A 91 4.75 -13.41 -13.28
CA HIS A 91 5.48 -13.70 -14.51
C HIS A 91 6.41 -12.52 -14.74
N ASN A 92 7.51 -12.57 -14.02
CA ASN A 92 8.64 -11.66 -14.10
C ASN A 92 9.07 -11.47 -15.57
N PRO A 93 8.81 -10.33 -16.25
CA PRO A 93 9.10 -10.17 -17.66
C PRO A 93 10.34 -9.29 -17.82
N LEU A 94 11.48 -9.75 -17.30
CA LEU A 94 12.79 -9.28 -17.75
C LEU A 94 13.72 -10.49 -17.92
N SER A 95 13.39 -11.28 -18.93
CA SER A 95 14.43 -11.89 -19.77
C SER A 95 14.20 -11.42 -21.20
N PRO A 96 15.04 -10.55 -21.76
CA PRO A 96 15.16 -10.47 -23.20
C PRO A 96 16.07 -11.64 -23.62
N LYS A 97 15.48 -12.70 -24.16
CA LYS A 97 16.24 -13.63 -24.98
C LYS A 97 16.45 -12.99 -26.37
N PHE A 98 17.56 -13.39 -27.00
CA PHE A 98 18.02 -13.09 -28.37
C PHE A 98 19.00 -11.93 -28.54
N PHE A 99 20.29 -12.19 -28.29
CA PHE A 99 21.31 -12.00 -29.34
C PHE A 99 22.45 -13.02 -29.19
N ASN A 100 22.97 -13.44 -30.34
CA ASN A 100 23.82 -14.60 -30.61
C ASN A 100 25.18 -14.63 -29.88
N GLU A 101 25.59 -15.86 -29.57
CA GLU A 101 26.92 -16.45 -29.83
C GLU A 101 27.99 -15.45 -30.29
N LYS A 102 28.92 -15.07 -29.38
CA LYS A 102 30.30 -14.77 -29.77
C LYS A 102 31.29 -14.95 -28.60
N GLU A 103 32.00 -16.07 -28.69
CA GLU A 103 33.40 -16.34 -28.31
C GLU A 103 33.91 -15.98 -26.90
N LEU A 104 34.23 -17.04 -26.14
CA LEU A 104 35.15 -17.13 -25.00
C LEU A 104 36.57 -16.65 -25.40
N PRO A 105 37.34 -15.98 -24.52
CA PRO A 105 38.36 -16.71 -23.73
C PRO A 105 38.43 -16.28 -22.25
N GLU A 106 38.59 -17.26 -21.35
CA GLU A 106 39.16 -17.07 -20.00
C GLU A 106 40.60 -16.50 -20.08
N PRO A 107 41.08 -15.80 -19.03
CA PRO A 107 41.96 -16.49 -18.08
C PRO A 107 41.79 -16.10 -16.60
N CYS A 108 41.76 -17.14 -15.77
CA CYS A 108 42.28 -17.35 -14.41
C CYS A 108 42.82 -16.14 -13.60
N HIS A 109 42.36 -15.96 -12.35
CA HIS A 109 43.08 -16.44 -11.14
C HIS A 109 42.47 -15.91 -9.80
N ALA A 110 42.26 -16.88 -8.90
CA ALA A 110 42.38 -16.84 -7.43
C ALA A 110 41.36 -16.08 -6.57
N GLY A 111 40.62 -16.86 -5.75
CA GLY A 111 40.24 -16.42 -4.39
C GLY A 111 38.80 -16.71 -3.93
N PHE A 112 38.36 -17.97 -3.93
CA PHE A 112 37.15 -18.38 -3.21
C PHE A 112 37.45 -18.42 -1.70
N HIS A 113 36.73 -17.65 -0.87
CA HIS A 113 36.59 -17.97 0.55
C HIS A 113 35.12 -17.85 0.96
N SER A 114 34.45 -18.99 0.92
CA SER A 114 33.10 -19.17 1.44
C SER A 114 33.11 -19.18 2.97
N THR A 115 32.45 -18.22 3.60
CA THR A 115 31.94 -18.40 4.97
C THR A 115 30.43 -18.45 4.92
N ILE A 116 29.91 -19.67 4.83
CA ILE A 116 28.51 -20.03 5.06
C ILE A 116 28.25 -19.82 6.56
N PHE A 117 27.44 -18.83 6.91
CA PHE A 117 27.03 -18.61 8.30
C PHE A 117 26.00 -19.68 8.70
N GLN A 118 26.30 -20.48 9.72
CA GLN A 118 25.35 -21.41 10.33
C GLN A 118 25.03 -20.96 11.77
N PRO A 119 23.75 -20.89 12.17
CA PRO A 119 23.37 -20.50 13.53
C PRO A 119 23.48 -21.68 14.53
N PRO A 120 23.66 -21.37 15.84
CA PRO A 120 23.80 -22.38 16.89
C PRO A 120 22.47 -23.08 17.20
N ARG A 121 22.52 -24.40 17.40
CA ARG A 121 21.40 -25.19 17.94
C ARG A 121 21.58 -25.33 19.45
N GLY A 122 20.70 -24.69 20.21
CA GLY A 122 20.43 -25.02 21.61
C GLY A 122 19.25 -25.99 21.67
#